data_AF-A0AAP3A702-F1
#
_entry.id   AF-A0AAP3A702-F1
#
_cell.length_a   1.000
_cell.length_b   1.000
_cell.length_c   1.000
_cell.angle_alpha   90.00
_cell.angle_beta   90.00
_cell.angle_gamma   90.00
#
_symmetry.space_group_name_H-M   'P 1'
#
loop_
_entity.id
_entity.type
_entity.pdbx_description
1 polymer ?
#
loop_
_entity_poly.entity_id
_entity_poly.type
_entity_poly.pdbx_seq_one_letter_code
_entity_poly.pdbx_strand_id
1 'polypeptide(L)'
;AASVGHVRDLPEKDIGVAAPDFKPTYVATERGKEVLAKLKQDVQHSDAVFLATDLDREGEAIAWHLKQALRLENPQRVTFAEITPRAI
;
A
#
# COMPACT_ATOMS: atom_id res chain seq x y z
N ALA A 1 -7.04 10.00 2.82
CA ALA A 1 -6.35 10.09 1.52
C ALA A 1 -6.51 8.78 0.74
N ALA A 2 -6.29 8.76 -0.57
CA ALA A 2 -6.42 7.56 -1.42
C ALA A 2 -5.08 7.19 -2.06
N SER A 3 -4.76 5.89 -2.15
CA SER A 3 -3.56 5.40 -2.85
C SER A 3 -3.72 5.40 -4.37
N VAL A 4 -4.98 5.38 -4.83
CA VAL A 4 -5.38 5.32 -6.24
C VAL A 4 -4.78 4.11 -6.99
N GLY A 5 -4.80 2.97 -6.31
CA GLY A 5 -4.29 1.68 -6.80
C GLY A 5 -2.92 1.33 -6.22
N HIS A 6 -2.14 0.57 -7.00
CA HIS A 6 -0.77 0.20 -6.65
C HIS A 6 0.17 1.40 -6.71
N VAL A 7 0.91 1.63 -5.63
CA VAL A 7 1.93 2.70 -5.52
C VAL A 7 3.35 2.20 -5.84
N ARG A 8 3.52 0.88 -5.91
CA ARG A 8 4.79 0.21 -6.16
C ARG A 8 4.57 -0.97 -7.09
N ASP A 9 5.59 -1.29 -7.87
CA ASP A 9 5.60 -2.43 -8.78
C ASP A 9 7.03 -2.97 -8.93
N LEU A 10 7.20 -4.07 -9.66
CA LEU A 10 8.50 -4.54 -10.11
C LEU A 10 9.16 -3.51 -11.05
N PRO A 11 10.50 -3.49 -11.17
CA PRO A 11 11.20 -2.55 -12.04
C PRO A 11 10.84 -2.82 -13.51
N GLU A 12 10.53 -1.79 -14.30
CA GLU A 12 10.15 -1.98 -15.71
C GLU A 12 11.27 -2.58 -16.59
N LYS A 13 12.52 -2.36 -16.20
CA LYS A 13 13.72 -2.71 -17.00
C LYS A 13 14.46 -3.94 -16.48
N ASP A 14 13.91 -4.64 -15.48
CA ASP A 14 14.52 -5.82 -14.87
C ASP A 14 13.40 -6.81 -14.46
N ILE A 15 13.72 -8.09 -14.33
CA ILE A 15 12.77 -9.10 -13.84
C ILE A 15 12.34 -8.76 -12.40
N GLY A 16 13.21 -8.12 -11.62
CA GLY A 16 12.90 -7.69 -10.26
C GLY A 16 12.76 -8.82 -9.24
N VAL A 17 13.02 -10.07 -9.65
CA VAL A 17 13.02 -11.26 -8.81
C VAL A 17 14.03 -12.28 -9.35
N ALA A 18 14.77 -12.96 -8.46
CA ALA A 18 15.76 -13.96 -8.85
C ALA A 18 15.79 -15.15 -7.89
N ALA A 19 16.20 -16.31 -8.38
CA ALA A 19 16.48 -17.49 -7.56
C ALA A 19 17.74 -17.27 -6.69
N PRO A 20 17.88 -17.93 -5.53
CA PRO A 20 17.02 -18.99 -5.00
C PRO A 20 15.88 -18.51 -4.09
N ASP A 21 15.89 -17.27 -3.60
CA ASP A 21 14.94 -16.80 -2.57
C ASP A 21 13.66 -16.18 -3.15
N PHE A 22 13.66 -15.87 -4.45
CA PHE A 22 12.55 -15.22 -5.16
C PHE A 22 12.04 -13.96 -4.45
N LYS A 23 12.95 -13.22 -3.79
CA LYS A 23 12.59 -11.98 -3.12
C LYS A 23 12.34 -10.88 -4.15
N PRO A 24 11.12 -10.31 -4.24
CA PRO A 24 10.85 -9.24 -5.18
C PRO A 24 11.50 -7.93 -4.73
N THR A 25 12.05 -7.20 -5.69
CA THR A 25 12.45 -5.81 -5.53
C THR A 25 11.34 -4.93 -6.08
N TYR A 26 10.76 -4.08 -5.22
CA TYR A 26 9.69 -3.19 -5.61
C TYR A 26 10.16 -1.74 -5.66
N VAL A 27 9.86 -1.04 -6.74
CA VAL A 27 10.11 0.38 -6.95
C VAL A 27 8.80 1.16 -6.92
N ALA A 28 8.86 2.44 -6.57
CA ALA A 28 7.67 3.30 -6.68
C ALA A 28 7.40 3.60 -8.17
N THR A 29 6.14 3.46 -8.58
CA THR A 29 5.71 3.88 -9.92
C THR A 29 5.78 5.40 -10.03
N GLU A 30 5.82 5.97 -11.25
CA GLU A 30 5.88 7.43 -11.41
C GLU A 30 4.72 8.14 -10.67
N ARG A 31 3.50 7.61 -10.81
CA ARG A 31 2.33 8.08 -10.05
C ARG A 31 2.46 7.80 -8.55
N GLY A 32 2.98 6.63 -8.19
CA GLY A 32 3.13 6.20 -6.81
C GLY A 32 4.06 7.12 -6.00
N LYS A 33 5.07 7.73 -6.61
CA LYS A 33 5.98 8.67 -5.95
C LYS A 33 5.25 9.88 -5.38
N GLU A 34 4.41 10.53 -6.18
CA GLU A 34 3.63 11.71 -5.73
C GLU A 34 2.64 11.34 -4.64
N VAL A 35 1.94 10.21 -4.81
CA VAL A 35 0.98 9.70 -3.83
C VAL A 35 1.67 9.38 -2.50
N LEU A 36 2.79 8.67 -2.53
CA LEU A 36 3.55 8.31 -1.33
C LEU A 36 4.10 9.55 -0.61
N ALA A 37 4.53 10.57 -1.35
CA ALA A 37 4.99 11.82 -0.76
C ALA A 37 3.85 12.49 0.04
N LYS A 38 2.66 12.58 -0.55
CA LYS A 38 1.46 13.13 0.12
C LYS A 38 1.05 12.29 1.34
N LEU A 39 0.92 10.97 1.16
CA LEU A 39 0.53 10.07 2.25
C LEU A 39 1.53 10.10 3.41
N LYS A 40 2.83 10.25 3.13
CA LYS A 40 3.85 10.36 4.16
C LYS A 40 3.67 11.61 5.02
N GLN A 41 3.28 12.74 4.43
CA GLN A 41 2.95 13.96 5.18
C GLN A 41 1.72 13.71 6.08
N ASP A 42 0.65 13.16 5.52
CA ASP A 42 -0.58 12.86 6.28
C ASP A 42 -0.31 11.93 7.48
N VAL A 43 0.51 10.88 7.27
CA VAL A 43 0.89 9.91 8.32
C VAL A 43 1.66 10.58 9.46
N GLN A 44 2.57 11.52 9.16
CA GLN A 44 3.35 12.21 10.19
C GLN A 44 2.50 13.08 11.12
N HIS A 45 1.30 13.46 10.69
CA HIS A 45 0.36 14.28 11.45
C HIS A 45 -0.82 13.48 12.00
N SER A 46 -0.79 12.14 11.90
CA SER A 46 -1.89 11.28 12.33
C SER A 46 -1.51 10.46 13.57
N ASP A 47 -2.44 10.35 14.52
CA ASP A 47 -2.27 9.50 15.71
C ASP A 47 -2.38 8.00 15.38
N ALA A 48 -3.16 7.67 14.35
CA ALA A 48 -3.41 6.31 13.89
C ALA A 48 -3.58 6.25 12.38
N VAL A 49 -3.24 5.10 11.78
CA VAL A 49 -3.39 4.85 10.34
C VAL A 49 -4.23 3.60 10.13
N PHE A 50 -5.30 3.75 9.34
CA PHE A 50 -6.19 2.66 8.94
C PHE A 50 -5.97 2.32 7.46
N LEU A 51 -5.71 1.05 7.17
CA LEU A 51 -5.60 0.49 5.81
C LEU A 51 -6.92 -0.20 5.46
N ALA A 52 -7.74 0.50 4.70
CA ALA A 52 -9.11 0.12 4.37
C ALA A 52 -9.24 -0.33 2.90
N THR A 53 -8.33 -1.20 2.45
CA THR A 53 -8.37 -1.78 1.10
C THR A 53 -9.36 -2.93 1.03
N ASP A 54 -9.75 -3.32 -0.19
CA ASP A 54 -10.74 -4.36 -0.45
C ASP A 54 -10.40 -5.69 0.23
N LEU A 55 -11.44 -6.47 0.54
CA LEU A 55 -11.34 -7.81 1.15
C LEU A 55 -10.98 -8.86 0.09
N ASP A 56 -9.83 -8.70 -0.56
CA ASP A 56 -9.27 -9.68 -1.48
C ASP A 56 -7.73 -9.67 -1.44
N ARG A 57 -7.12 -10.53 -2.26
CA ARG A 57 -5.67 -10.66 -2.34
C ARG A 57 -4.99 -9.38 -2.85
N GLU A 58 -5.63 -8.67 -3.77
CA GLU A 58 -5.06 -7.45 -4.36
C GLU A 58 -5.09 -6.31 -3.34
N GLY A 59 -6.21 -6.13 -2.65
CA GLY A 59 -6.37 -5.17 -1.56
C GLY A 59 -5.35 -5.43 -0.44
N GLU A 60 -5.11 -6.69 -0.07
CA GLU A 60 -4.10 -7.01 0.93
C GLU A 60 -2.67 -6.71 0.45
N ALA A 61 -2.36 -6.97 -0.82
CA ALA A 61 -1.08 -6.60 -1.41
C ALA A 61 -0.87 -5.07 -1.40
N ILE A 62 -1.89 -4.29 -1.76
CA ILE A 62 -1.84 -2.82 -1.70
C ILE A 62 -1.61 -2.34 -0.27
N ALA A 63 -2.34 -2.89 0.71
CA ALA A 63 -2.17 -2.57 2.12
C ALA A 63 -0.73 -2.87 2.59
N TRP A 64 -0.20 -4.03 2.22
CA TRP A 64 1.18 -4.40 2.52
C TRP A 64 2.18 -3.43 1.89
N HIS A 65 2.02 -3.07 0.61
CA HIS A 65 2.90 -2.12 -0.08
C HIS A 65 2.89 -0.74 0.58
N LEU A 66 1.72 -0.24 0.99
CA LEU A 66 1.59 1.03 1.72
C LEU A 66 2.29 0.95 3.08
N LYS A 67 2.07 -0.12 3.84
CA LYS A 67 2.77 -0.35 5.12
C LYS A 67 4.29 -0.30 4.95
N GLN A 68 4.81 -1.03 3.97
CA GLN A 68 6.26 -1.07 3.70
C GLN A 68 6.80 0.28 3.22
N ALA A 69 6.12 0.93 2.28
CA ALA A 69 6.58 2.18 1.68
C ALA A 69 6.56 3.37 2.67
N LEU A 70 5.53 3.44 3.50
CA LEU A 70 5.32 4.50 4.49
C LEU A 70 5.96 4.16 5.86
N ARG A 71 6.56 2.96 6.00
CA ARG A 71 7.19 2.46 7.23
C ARG A 71 6.24 2.49 8.43
N LEU A 72 5.01 2.06 8.22
CA LEU A 72 3.99 2.04 9.27
C LEU A 72 4.29 0.89 10.24
N GLU A 73 4.44 1.19 11.52
CA GLU A 73 4.71 0.17 12.54
C GLU A 73 3.45 -0.65 12.86
N ASN A 74 2.39 0.01 13.32
CA ASN A 74 1.14 -0.62 13.78
C ASN A 74 -0.12 -0.07 13.08
N PRO A 75 -0.21 -0.11 11.73
CA PRO A 75 -1.44 0.29 11.05
C PRO A 75 -2.57 -0.70 11.37
N GLN A 76 -3.79 -0.18 11.47
CA GLN A 76 -4.99 -0.98 11.66
C GLN A 76 -5.55 -1.43 10.30
N ARG A 77 -5.81 -2.72 10.13
CA ARG A 77 -6.44 -3.26 8.91
C ARG A 77 -7.96 -3.24 9.08
N VAL A 78 -8.67 -2.58 8.15
CA VAL A 78 -10.14 -2.51 8.15
C VAL A 78 -10.68 -3.19 6.90
N THR A 79 -11.45 -4.27 7.07
CA THR A 79 -12.05 -5.01 5.95
C THR A 79 -13.56 -4.82 5.93
N PHE A 80 -14.14 -4.73 4.75
CA PHE A 80 -15.57 -4.64 4.53
C PHE A 80 -15.95 -5.38 3.25
N ALA A 81 -17.18 -5.90 3.19
CA ALA A 81 -17.72 -6.55 2.00
C ALA A 81 -18.65 -5.62 1.19
N GLU A 82 -19.09 -4.52 1.81
CA GLU A 82 -19.97 -3.53 1.22
C GLU A 82 -19.69 -2.14 1.81
N ILE A 83 -20.04 -1.10 1.07
CA ILE A 83 -19.87 0.29 1.50
C ILE A 83 -21.25 0.85 1.86
N THR A 84 -21.65 0.65 3.12
CA THR A 84 -22.90 1.17 3.70
C THR A 84 -22.63 1.79 5.08
N PRO A 85 -23.46 2.72 5.57
CA PRO A 85 -23.27 3.35 6.88
C PRO A 85 -23.29 2.37 8.07
N ARG A 86 -23.83 1.16 7.90
CA ARG A 86 -23.86 0.13 8.94
C ARG A 86 -22.57 -0.69 8.98
N ALA A 87 -21.92 -0.85 7.83
CA ALA A 87 -20.76 -1.72 7.66
C ALA A 87 -19.43 -1.01 7.96
N ILE A 88 -19.41 0.32 7.95
CA ILE A 88 -18.22 1.18 8.09
C ILE A 88 -18.30 1.99 9.39
#